data_AF-A0A399I0V1-F1
#
_entry.id   AF-A0A399I0V1-F1
#
_cell.length_a   1.000
_cell.length_b   1.000
_cell.length_c   1.000
_cell.angle_alpha   90.00
_cell.angle_beta   90.00
_cell.angle_gamma   90.00
#
_symmetry.space_group_name_H-M   'P 1'
#
loop_
_entity.id
_entity.type
_entity.pdbx_description
1 polymer ?
#
loop_
_entity_poly.entity_id
_entity_poly.type
_entity_poly.pdbx_seq_one_letter_code
_entity_poly.pdbx_strand_id
1 'polypeptide(L)' 'MVRSVAEKKHPCPDCSFCQWCSDERCSLCLREGCGRKRKLSLQEQIALYDAINRGDGISPADEDEK' A
#
# COMPACT_ATOMS: atom_id res chain seq x y z
N MET A 1 14.51 15.93 5.53
CA MET A 1 14.07 16.14 4.13
C MET A 1 12.55 16.25 4.11
N VAL A 2 11.99 17.45 4.30
CA VAL A 2 10.55 17.68 4.21
C VAL A 2 10.22 17.81 2.72
N ARG A 3 9.54 16.81 2.14
CA ARG A 3 9.13 16.85 0.73
C ARG A 3 8.08 17.96 0.58
N SER A 4 8.41 18.98 -0.21
CA SER A 4 7.49 20.06 -0.58
C SER A 4 6.17 19.47 -1.07
N VAL A 5 5.06 19.89 -0.45
CA VAL A 5 3.70 19.56 -0.89
C VAL A 5 3.47 20.34 -2.18
N ALA A 6 3.95 19.80 -3.30
CA ALA A 6 3.49 20.25 -4.62
C ALA A 6 1.94 20.21 -4.64
N GLU A 7 1.30 21.03 -5.45
CA GLU A 7 -0.16 21.20 -5.56
C GLU A 7 -0.89 19.85 -5.71
N LYS A 8 -1.19 19.22 -4.59
CA LYS A 8 -1.94 17.98 -4.50
C LYS A 8 -3.36 18.35 -4.10
N LYS A 9 -4.33 17.67 -4.70
CA LYS A 9 -5.74 17.75 -4.28
C LYS A 9 -5.94 17.45 -2.78
N HIS A 10 -5.11 16.54 -2.23
CA HIS A 10 -5.13 16.14 -0.82
C HIS A 10 -3.70 15.95 -0.27
N PRO A 11 -3.48 16.01 1.06
CA PRO A 11 -2.16 15.82 1.68
C PRO A 11 -1.73 14.34 1.75
N CYS A 12 -1.95 13.56 0.68
CA CYS A 12 -1.62 12.14 0.64
C CYS A 12 -0.08 11.93 0.57
N PRO A 13 0.49 11.10 1.46
CA PRO A 13 1.93 10.89 1.57
C PRO A 13 2.49 10.06 0.40
N ASP A 14 1.70 9.13 -0.15
CA ASP A 14 2.13 8.19 -1.20
C ASP A 14 1.85 8.67 -2.62
N CYS A 15 1.07 9.74 -2.78
CA CYS A 15 0.88 10.35 -4.09
C CYS A 15 2.14 11.15 -4.45
N SER A 16 2.95 10.60 -5.35
CA SER A 16 4.16 11.26 -5.85
C SER A 16 3.88 12.13 -7.09
N PHE A 17 2.78 11.86 -7.80
CA PHE A 17 2.32 12.61 -8.98
C PHE A 17 0.79 12.76 -8.91
N CYS A 18 0.30 13.90 -8.43
CA CYS A 18 -1.14 14.14 -8.32
C CYS A 18 -1.72 14.49 -9.69
N GLN A 19 -2.48 13.55 -10.25
CA GLN A 19 -3.22 13.74 -11.51
C GLN A 19 -4.67 14.18 -11.27
N TRP A 20 -4.96 14.81 -10.12
CA TRP A 20 -6.31 15.28 -9.79
C TRP A 20 -7.39 14.19 -9.89
N CYS A 21 -7.07 13.02 -9.35
CA CYS A 21 -7.92 11.85 -9.47
C CYS A 21 -9.26 11.98 -8.73
N SER A 22 -10.21 11.13 -9.11
CA SER A 22 -11.48 10.97 -8.40
C SER A 22 -11.25 10.67 -6.92
N ASP A 23 -12.26 10.95 -6.10
CA ASP A 23 -12.19 10.77 -4.65
C ASP A 23 -11.95 9.31 -4.28
N GLU A 24 -12.50 8.36 -5.06
CA GLU A 24 -12.29 6.92 -4.89
C GLU A 24 -10.82 6.50 -5.03
N ARG A 25 -10.07 7.11 -5.95
CA ARG A 25 -8.63 6.83 -6.09
C ARG A 25 -7.81 7.54 -5.02
N CYS A 26 -8.25 8.72 -4.58
CA CYS A 26 -7.62 9.43 -3.46
C CYS A 26 -7.81 8.71 -2.13
N SER A 27 -8.99 8.14 -1.89
CA SER A 27 -9.30 7.40 -0.66
C SER A 27 -8.46 6.13 -0.54
N LEU A 28 -8.11 5.49 -1.66
CA LEU A 28 -7.11 4.41 -1.66
C LEU A 28 -5.74 4.90 -1.20
N CYS A 29 -5.31 6.10 -1.62
CA CYS A 29 -4.05 6.72 -1.19
C CYS A 29 -4.07 7.23 0.27
N LEU A 30 -5.25 7.48 0.81
CA LEU A 30 -5.47 7.98 2.17
C LEU A 30 -5.88 6.87 3.14
N ARG A 31 -6.13 5.65 2.66
CA ARG A 31 -6.47 4.51 3.50
C ARG A 31 -5.28 4.20 4.42
N GLU A 32 -5.56 3.98 5.70
CA GLU A 32 -4.59 3.47 6.66
C GLU A 32 -3.91 2.21 6.08
N GLY A 33 -2.59 2.15 6.11
CA GLY A 33 -1.81 1.05 5.51
C GLY A 33 -1.53 1.17 3.99
N CYS A 34 -1.98 2.24 3.31
CA CYS A 34 -1.54 2.55 1.94
C CYS A 34 -0.07 2.99 1.88
N GLY A 35 0.43 3.54 2.98
CA GLY A 35 1.80 3.98 3.12
C GLY A 35 2.74 2.87 3.55
N ARG A 36 3.65 2.51 2.64
CA ARG A 36 4.88 1.75 2.96
C ARG A 36 4.66 0.36 3.56
N LYS A 37 3.94 -0.52 2.85
CA LYS A 37 4.22 -1.95 3.05
C LYS A 37 5.70 -2.18 2.76
N ARG A 38 6.40 -2.80 3.71
CA ARG A 38 7.81 -3.17 3.54
C ARG A 38 7.94 -3.92 2.22
N LYS A 39 8.80 -3.44 1.32
CA LYS A 39 9.12 -4.20 0.11
C LYS A 39 9.86 -5.46 0.54
N LEU A 40 9.28 -6.61 0.23
CA LEU A 40 9.94 -7.90 0.45
C LEU A 40 11.20 -7.98 -0.41
N SER A 41 12.26 -8.58 0.12
CA SER A 41 13.42 -8.97 -0.67
C SER A 41 13.02 -10.01 -1.72
N LEU A 42 13.84 -10.23 -2.74
CA LEU A 42 13.55 -11.25 -3.76
C LEU A 42 13.35 -12.64 -3.12
N GLN A 43 14.17 -12.99 -2.14
CA GLN A 43 14.07 -14.26 -1.41
C GLN A 43 12.73 -14.38 -0.66
N GLU A 44 12.30 -13.30 0.01
CA GLU A 44 11.03 -13.26 0.73
C GLU A 44 9.83 -13.36 -0.22
N GLN A 45 9.92 -12.76 -1.41
CA GLN A 45 8.89 -12.89 -2.44
C GLN A 45 8.77 -14.33 -2.95
N ILE A 46 9.90 -15.00 -3.20
CA ILE A 46 9.91 -16.42 -3.61
C ILE A 46 9.30 -17.31 -2.53
N ALA A 47 9.71 -17.12 -1.27
CA ALA A 47 9.18 -17.89 -0.14
C ALA A 47 7.66 -17.70 0.03
N LEU A 48 7.17 -16.47 -0.10
CA LEU A 48 5.73 -16.17 -0.04
C LEU A 48 4.96 -16.82 -1.19
N TYR A 49 5.48 -16.72 -2.41
CA TYR A 49 4.87 -17.36 -3.59
C TYR A 49 4.74 -18.87 -3.40
N ASP A 50 5.81 -19.51 -2.95
CA ASP A 50 5.85 -20.94 -2.66
C ASP A 50 4.84 -21.34 -1.57
N ALA A 51 4.73 -20.59 -0.48
CA ALA A 51 3.79 -20.87 0.61
C ALA A 51 2.33 -20.78 0.15
N ILE A 52 1.99 -19.74 -0.64
CA ILE A 52 0.66 -19.59 -1.23
C ILE A 52 0.33 -20.79 -2.13
N ASN A 53 1.28 -21.23 -2.96
CA ASN A 53 1.06 -22.34 -3.88
C ASN A 53 1.02 -23.71 -3.20
N ARG A 54 1.64 -23.86 -2.03
CA ARG A 54 1.50 -25.05 -1.18
C ARG A 54 0.15 -25.12 -0.47
N GLY A 55 -0.60 -24.01 -0.43
CA GLY A 55 -1.87 -23.93 0.27
C GLY A 55 -1.73 -23.62 1.76
N ASP A 56 -0.55 -23.18 2.21
CA ASP A 56 -0.28 -22.82 3.61
C ASP A 56 -0.87 -21.45 4.00
N GLY A 57 -1.79 -20.92 3.18
CA GLY A 57 -2.24 -19.53 3.20
C GLY A 57 -2.97 -19.10 4.47
N ILE A 58 -2.24 -18.46 5.37
CA ILE A 58 -2.78 -17.37 6.20
C ILE A 58 -2.98 -16.16 5.28
N SER A 59 -4.22 -15.69 5.17
CA SER A 59 -4.58 -14.38 4.61
C SER A 59 -3.98 -13.28 5.48
N PRO A 60 -3.07 -12.42 4.99
CA PRO A 60 -2.59 -11.27 5.76
C PRO A 60 -3.60 -10.10 5.75
N ALA A 61 -4.91 -10.38 5.68
CA ALA A 61 -5.94 -9.37 5.40
C ALA A 61 -7.07 -9.28 6.42
N ASP A 62 -7.14 -10.16 7.43
CA ASP A 62 -8.30 -10.23 8.34
C ASP A 62 -7.92 -10.01 9.81
N GLU A 63 -7.25 -8.90 10.13
CA GLU A 63 -7.26 -8.34 11.49
C GLU A 63 -7.57 -6.84 11.44
N ASP A 64 -8.83 -6.50 11.13
CA ASP A 64 -9.51 -5.30 11.63
C ASP A 64 -11.03 -5.46 11.44
N GLU A 65 -11.67 -6.28 12.29
CA GLU A 65 -13.13 -6.28 12.47
C GLU A 65 -13.46 -6.42 13.95
N LYS A 66 -13.98 -5.33 14.54
CA LYS A 66 -14.78 -5.36 15.76
C LYS A 66 -15.95 -4.39 15.63
#